data_AF-A0A9P5JSY3-F1
#
_entry.id   AF-A0A9P5JSY3-F1
#
_cell.length_a   1.000
_cell.length_b   1.000
_cell.length_c   1.000
_cell.angle_alpha   90.00
_cell.angle_beta   90.00
_cell.angle_gamma   90.00
#
_symmetry.space_group_name_H-M   'P 1'
#
loop_
_entity.id
_entity.type
_entity.pdbx_description
1 polymer ?
#
loop_
_entity_poly.entity_id
_entity_poly.type
_entity_poly.pdbx_seq_one_letter_code
_entity_poly.pdbx_strand_id
1 'polypeptide(L)'
;MLDKMSPSQAPSAQVYSPLSHSSSLLGMAAASNYATRVSTYEYLHRPSSPAASLATSLSPTLVNNTHYLERPSIKLRIPSGASNILNSVVVNAAGQFLYSISSNSKHTTFVSCMDNVEVATVQWERSSPRMVFRRKKIKCKAWLPLTGPQNESRVFTHGDARFTWMQGTSSGHLIPANRPGLAVAQWHINSRTDELILEIFQESPVESDLFEAIILSVVLLRSGRSLGDSPEDILYSNSGSFFSTKNF
;
A
#
# COMPACT_ATOMS: atom_id res chain seq x y z
N MET A 1 -53.13 39.25 23.09
CA MET A 1 -51.78 39.02 23.64
C MET A 1 -51.08 38.05 22.71
N LEU A 2 -50.14 38.55 21.90
CA LEU A 2 -49.40 37.80 20.89
C LEU A 2 -47.95 37.73 21.39
N ASP A 3 -47.54 36.55 21.87
CA ASP A 3 -46.19 36.33 22.34
C ASP A 3 -45.20 36.21 21.18
N LYS A 4 -44.22 37.12 21.21
CA LYS A 4 -43.10 37.23 20.30
C LYS A 4 -42.10 36.12 20.61
N MET A 5 -41.98 35.13 19.73
CA MET A 5 -40.88 34.15 19.79
C MET A 5 -39.59 34.78 19.26
N SER A 6 -38.56 34.82 20.12
CA SER A 6 -37.20 35.26 19.79
C SER A 6 -36.45 34.18 18.99
N PRO A 7 -35.64 34.57 17.98
CA PRO A 7 -34.84 33.61 17.22
C PRO A 7 -33.59 33.18 17.99
N SER A 8 -33.39 31.86 18.05
CA SER A 8 -32.20 31.19 18.59
C SER A 8 -30.98 31.48 17.70
N GLN A 9 -29.93 32.05 18.29
CA GLN A 9 -28.63 32.26 17.65
C GLN A 9 -27.86 30.93 17.54
N ALA A 10 -27.49 30.56 16.32
CA ALA A 10 -26.60 29.43 16.06
C ALA A 10 -25.13 29.80 16.38
N PRO A 11 -24.32 28.85 16.88
CA PRO A 11 -22.92 29.10 17.22
C PRO A 11 -22.04 29.23 15.97
N SER A 12 -21.29 30.33 15.92
CA SER A 12 -20.32 30.68 14.89
C SER A 12 -19.12 29.71 14.91
N ALA A 13 -18.91 28.97 13.81
CA ALA A 13 -17.71 28.17 13.62
C ALA A 13 -16.49 29.08 13.40
N GLN A 14 -15.51 29.02 14.31
CA GLN A 14 -14.23 29.71 14.15
C GLN A 14 -13.36 28.99 13.11
N VAL A 15 -13.09 29.68 12.00
CA VAL A 15 -12.17 29.25 10.95
C VAL A 15 -10.75 29.66 11.36
N TYR A 16 -9.94 28.69 11.78
CA TYR A 16 -8.49 28.89 11.96
C TYR A 16 -7.79 28.74 10.61
N SER A 17 -7.16 29.83 10.14
CA SER A 17 -6.30 29.80 8.95
C SER A 17 -4.84 29.57 9.38
N PRO A 18 -4.11 28.60 8.82
CA PRO A 18 -2.69 28.40 9.15
C PRO A 18 -1.78 29.36 8.37
N LEU A 19 -0.81 29.93 9.09
CA LEU A 19 0.27 30.78 8.57
C LEU A 19 1.28 29.96 7.75
N SER A 20 1.34 30.23 6.46
CA SER A 20 2.33 29.70 5.53
C SER A 20 3.70 30.37 5.73
N HIS A 21 4.66 29.66 6.31
CA HIS A 21 6.06 30.10 6.33
C HIS A 21 6.82 29.46 5.16
N SER A 22 7.10 30.27 4.14
CA SER A 22 7.98 29.94 3.02
C SER A 22 9.44 30.00 3.47
N SER A 23 10.11 28.86 3.59
CA SER A 23 11.57 28.81 3.72
C SER A 23 12.16 28.15 2.47
N SER A 24 12.81 28.96 1.66
CA SER A 24 13.62 28.50 0.52
C SER A 24 15.03 28.19 1.02
N LEU A 25 15.50 26.97 0.77
CA LEU A 25 16.91 26.63 0.96
C LEU A 25 17.43 25.94 -0.29
N LEU A 26 18.28 26.66 -1.03
CA LEU A 26 19.16 26.12 -2.06
C LEU A 26 20.18 25.19 -1.41
N GLY A 27 20.34 23.99 -1.95
CA GLY A 27 21.44 23.09 -1.63
C GLY A 27 21.83 22.26 -2.84
N MET A 28 22.95 22.62 -3.47
CA MET A 28 23.63 21.79 -4.47
C MET A 28 24.44 20.68 -3.78
N ALA A 29 24.42 19.46 -4.33
CA ALA A 29 25.53 18.48 -4.29
C ALA A 29 25.15 17.27 -5.18
N ALA A 30 25.89 17.04 -6.27
CA ALA A 30 27.04 16.13 -6.40
C ALA A 30 26.62 14.72 -6.83
N ALA A 31 26.82 14.42 -8.11
CA ALA A 31 26.61 13.10 -8.69
C ALA A 31 27.84 12.21 -8.43
N SER A 32 27.63 11.07 -7.79
CA SER A 32 28.64 10.02 -7.63
C SER A 32 28.31 8.86 -8.55
N ASN A 33 29.11 8.67 -9.59
CA ASN A 33 29.04 7.53 -10.50
C ASN A 33 29.82 6.37 -9.89
N TYR A 34 29.17 5.27 -9.55
CA TYR A 34 29.83 4.00 -9.25
C TYR A 34 29.56 3.00 -10.36
N ALA A 35 30.66 2.55 -10.99
CA ALA A 35 30.68 1.50 -11.99
C ALA A 35 30.65 0.13 -11.30
N THR A 36 29.62 -0.67 -11.59
CA THR A 36 29.51 -2.04 -11.11
C THR A 36 30.22 -3.00 -12.06
N ARG A 37 31.26 -3.68 -11.58
CA ARG A 37 31.95 -4.79 -12.26
C ARG A 37 31.07 -6.05 -12.22
N VAL A 38 30.88 -6.68 -13.38
CA VAL A 38 30.23 -7.98 -13.57
C VAL A 38 31.28 -9.08 -13.36
N SER A 39 31.01 -10.02 -12.45
CA SER A 39 31.83 -11.22 -12.26
C SER A 39 31.08 -12.43 -12.82
N THR A 40 31.62 -12.98 -13.90
CA THR A 40 31.14 -14.20 -14.56
C THR A 40 31.64 -15.41 -13.77
N TYR A 41 30.75 -16.21 -13.20
CA TYR A 41 31.10 -17.53 -12.67
C TYR A 41 30.39 -18.62 -13.46
N GLU A 42 31.23 -19.35 -14.19
CA GLU A 42 31.02 -20.58 -14.92
C GLU A 42 30.94 -21.74 -13.91
N TYR A 43 29.82 -22.47 -13.85
CA TYR A 43 29.73 -23.70 -13.06
C TYR A 43 29.41 -24.89 -13.95
N LEU A 44 30.36 -25.82 -13.91
CA LEU A 44 30.40 -27.12 -14.58
C LEU A 44 29.24 -28.04 -14.16
N HIS A 45 28.65 -28.69 -15.16
CA HIS A 45 27.75 -29.83 -15.01
C HIS A 45 28.45 -31.02 -14.34
N ARG A 46 27.75 -31.74 -13.45
CA ARG A 46 28.10 -33.12 -13.06
C ARG A 46 26.90 -34.06 -13.22
N PRO A 47 27.05 -35.27 -13.80
CA PRO A 47 25.94 -36.18 -14.09
C PRO A 47 25.69 -37.22 -12.98
N SER A 48 24.39 -37.55 -12.81
CA SER A 48 23.73 -38.85 -12.56
C SER A 48 24.39 -39.94 -11.70
N SER A 49 23.66 -40.45 -10.69
CA SER A 49 23.02 -41.79 -10.72
C SER A 49 22.26 -42.17 -9.44
N PRO A 50 21.33 -43.15 -9.50
CA PRO A 50 20.26 -43.34 -8.51
C PRO A 50 20.63 -44.37 -7.44
N ALA A 51 20.16 -44.15 -6.21
CA ALA A 51 20.12 -45.17 -5.18
C ALA A 51 18.73 -45.17 -4.54
N ALA A 52 17.97 -46.24 -4.80
CA ALA A 52 16.71 -46.54 -4.16
C ALA A 52 16.98 -47.00 -2.73
N SER A 53 16.60 -46.18 -1.75
CA SER A 53 16.56 -46.57 -0.34
C SER A 53 15.10 -46.67 0.10
N LEU A 54 14.68 -47.91 0.39
CA LEU A 54 13.43 -48.26 1.06
C LEU A 54 13.38 -47.59 2.44
N ALA A 55 12.64 -46.49 2.54
CA ALA A 55 12.38 -45.83 3.81
C ALA A 55 11.11 -46.43 4.44
N THR A 56 11.29 -47.07 5.59
CA THR A 56 10.24 -47.61 6.45
C THR A 56 9.36 -46.46 6.94
N SER A 57 8.10 -46.47 6.50
CA SER A 57 7.08 -45.49 6.87
C SER A 57 6.70 -45.63 8.35
N LEU A 58 7.40 -44.91 9.23
CA LEU A 58 6.95 -44.66 10.59
C LEU A 58 5.92 -43.53 10.54
N SER A 59 4.64 -43.88 10.68
CA SER A 59 3.55 -42.92 10.77
C SER A 59 3.80 -41.99 11.97
N PRO A 60 4.06 -40.69 11.75
CA PRO A 60 4.17 -39.76 12.87
C PRO A 60 2.77 -39.61 13.47
N THR A 61 2.62 -39.99 14.74
CA THR A 61 1.44 -39.65 15.54
C THR A 61 1.37 -38.13 15.61
N LEU A 62 0.46 -37.56 14.80
CA LEU A 62 0.13 -36.14 14.77
C LEU A 62 -0.50 -35.76 16.10
N VAL A 63 0.33 -35.38 17.07
CA VAL A 63 -0.12 -34.75 18.30
C VAL A 63 -0.59 -33.34 17.92
N ASN A 64 -1.87 -33.25 17.60
CA ASN A 64 -2.55 -32.07 17.10
C ASN A 64 -2.80 -31.06 18.24
N ASN A 65 -1.73 -30.53 18.83
CA ASN A 65 -1.79 -29.30 19.64
C ASN A 65 -1.36 -28.13 18.75
N THR A 66 -2.17 -27.83 17.72
CA THR A 66 -2.02 -26.58 16.97
C THR A 66 -2.54 -25.43 17.82
N HIS A 67 -1.78 -25.06 18.85
CA HIS A 67 -1.82 -23.68 19.32
C HIS A 67 -1.31 -22.84 18.16
N TYR A 68 -2.22 -22.34 17.34
CA TYR A 68 -1.91 -21.35 16.32
C TYR A 68 -1.37 -20.13 17.06
N LEU A 69 -0.05 -20.04 17.13
CA LEU A 69 0.62 -18.84 17.62
C LEU A 69 0.19 -17.72 16.68
N GLU A 70 -0.64 -16.82 17.19
CA GLU A 70 -1.08 -15.65 16.45
C GLU A 70 0.16 -14.86 16.02
N ARG A 71 0.24 -14.62 14.71
CA ARG A 71 1.39 -13.95 14.11
C ARG A 71 1.44 -12.50 14.62
N PRO A 72 2.57 -12.03 15.20
CA PRO A 72 2.65 -10.66 15.70
C PRO A 72 2.35 -9.65 14.60
N SER A 73 1.38 -8.77 14.86
CA SER A 73 0.90 -7.80 13.88
C SER A 73 0.56 -6.47 14.51
N ILE A 74 0.61 -5.42 13.69
CA ILE A 74 0.14 -4.08 14.01
C ILE A 74 -1.21 -3.92 13.32
N LYS A 75 -2.26 -3.80 14.13
CA LYS A 75 -3.63 -3.59 13.64
C LYS A 75 -3.96 -2.10 13.63
N LEU A 76 -4.31 -1.62 12.44
CA LEU A 76 -4.74 -0.26 12.15
C LEU A 76 -6.20 -0.27 11.74
N ARG A 77 -6.93 0.77 12.11
CA ARG A 77 -8.33 0.98 11.75
C ARG A 77 -8.48 2.32 11.05
N ILE A 78 -9.34 2.35 10.05
CA ILE A 78 -9.82 3.55 9.40
C ILE A 78 -11.34 3.62 9.59
N PRO A 79 -11.82 4.40 10.59
CA PRO A 79 -13.22 4.36 11.05
C PRO A 79 -14.27 4.72 9.98
N SER A 80 -13.87 5.42 8.93
CA SER A 80 -14.74 5.82 7.82
C SER A 80 -14.64 4.92 6.58
N GLY A 81 -13.93 3.79 6.72
CA GLY A 81 -14.19 2.63 5.89
C GLY A 81 -13.88 2.74 4.41
N ALA A 82 -14.67 2.00 3.62
CA ALA A 82 -14.65 2.06 2.16
C ALA A 82 -15.39 3.29 1.62
N SER A 83 -16.41 3.76 2.34
CA SER A 83 -17.26 4.85 1.88
C SER A 83 -16.57 6.22 1.93
N ASN A 84 -15.62 6.44 2.83
CA ASN A 84 -14.96 7.74 2.98
C ASN A 84 -13.52 7.67 3.54
N ILE A 85 -12.67 6.81 2.97
CA ILE A 85 -11.25 6.74 3.37
C ILE A 85 -10.50 8.07 3.23
N LEU A 86 -10.91 8.90 2.26
CA LEU A 86 -10.22 10.13 1.87
C LEU A 86 -10.38 11.30 2.86
N ASN A 87 -11.24 11.18 3.87
CA ASN A 87 -11.43 12.17 4.93
C ASN A 87 -11.51 11.46 6.28
N SER A 88 -10.42 10.78 6.65
CA SER A 88 -10.39 9.88 7.79
C SER A 88 -9.06 9.96 8.54
N VAL A 89 -9.01 9.28 9.68
CA VAL A 89 -7.78 9.10 10.46
C VAL A 89 -7.41 7.62 10.52
N VAL A 90 -6.12 7.35 10.52
CA VAL A 90 -5.58 6.01 10.74
C VAL A 90 -5.27 5.87 12.23
N VAL A 91 -5.93 4.92 12.89
CA VAL A 91 -5.81 4.71 14.33
C VAL A 91 -5.20 3.35 14.63
N ASN A 92 -4.35 3.26 15.66
CA ASN A 92 -3.81 1.98 16.11
C ASN A 92 -4.79 1.25 17.06
N ALA A 93 -4.41 0.04 17.50
CA ALA A 93 -5.20 -0.75 18.44
C ALA A 93 -5.43 -0.05 19.80
N ALA A 94 -4.56 0.88 20.21
CA ALA A 94 -4.71 1.69 21.41
C ALA A 94 -5.59 2.94 21.21
N GLY A 95 -6.15 3.14 20.01
CA GLY A 95 -6.97 4.31 19.68
C GLY A 95 -6.18 5.59 19.40
N GLN A 96 -4.84 5.51 19.30
CA GLN A 96 -4.00 6.65 18.98
C GLN A 96 -4.05 6.96 17.49
N PHE A 97 -4.12 8.24 17.15
CA PHE A 97 -4.08 8.72 15.77
C PHE A 97 -2.64 8.71 15.26
N LEU A 98 -2.38 7.93 14.20
CA LEU A 98 -1.06 7.84 13.58
C LEU A 98 -0.96 8.77 12.36
N TYR A 99 -2.01 8.80 11.54
CA TYR A 99 -2.06 9.63 10.33
C TYR A 99 -3.43 10.24 10.14
N SER A 100 -3.46 11.40 9.49
CA SER A 100 -4.66 12.08 9.02
C SER A 100 -4.67 12.12 7.50
N ILE A 101 -5.81 11.77 6.91
CA ILE A 101 -6.07 11.81 5.48
C ILE A 101 -7.15 12.86 5.26
N SER A 102 -6.83 13.92 4.53
CA SER A 102 -7.80 14.96 4.16
C SER A 102 -7.85 15.13 2.66
N SER A 103 -9.05 15.14 2.09
CA SER A 103 -9.22 15.22 0.66
C SER A 103 -10.39 16.11 0.27
N ASN A 104 -10.13 16.96 -0.70
CA ASN A 104 -11.16 17.66 -1.47
C ASN A 104 -11.23 17.07 -2.90
N SER A 105 -11.98 17.72 -3.79
CA SER A 105 -12.14 17.28 -5.18
C SER A 105 -10.83 17.30 -6.00
N LYS A 106 -9.85 18.10 -5.59
CA LYS A 106 -8.63 18.39 -6.34
C LYS A 106 -7.39 17.73 -5.74
N HIS A 107 -7.34 17.61 -4.42
CA HIS A 107 -6.18 17.19 -3.66
C HIS A 107 -6.53 16.21 -2.55
N THR A 108 -5.62 15.29 -2.26
CA THR A 108 -5.56 14.54 -0.99
C THR A 108 -4.23 14.81 -0.32
N THR A 109 -4.24 15.01 0.98
CA THR A 109 -3.06 15.18 1.83
C THR A 109 -3.02 14.05 2.84
N PHE A 110 -1.82 13.53 3.09
CA PHE A 110 -1.54 12.46 4.04
C PHE A 110 -0.47 12.96 5.01
N VAL A 111 -0.87 13.15 6.27
CA VAL A 111 -0.06 13.83 7.29
C VAL A 111 0.18 12.88 8.45
N SER A 112 1.41 12.79 8.92
CA SER A 112 1.76 12.09 10.16
C SER A 112 1.30 12.91 11.36
N CYS A 113 0.52 12.32 12.26
CA CYS A 113 0.00 13.01 13.43
C CYS A 113 1.06 13.24 14.52
N MET A 114 2.13 12.44 14.53
CA MET A 114 3.15 12.49 15.58
C MET A 114 3.99 13.79 15.51
N ASP A 115 4.35 14.19 14.30
CA ASP A 115 5.24 15.32 14.01
C ASP A 115 4.55 16.41 13.15
N ASN A 116 3.30 16.19 12.77
CA ASN A 116 2.53 17.07 11.88
C ASN A 116 3.25 17.30 10.53
N VAL A 117 3.95 16.28 10.04
CA VAL A 117 4.70 16.35 8.77
C VAL A 117 3.85 15.77 7.63
N GLU A 118 3.79 16.51 6.52
CA GLU A 118 3.20 16.00 5.28
C GLU A 118 4.06 14.86 4.72
N VAL A 119 3.47 13.67 4.70
CA VAL A 119 4.09 12.45 4.16
C VAL A 119 3.86 12.36 2.65
N ALA A 120 2.62 12.65 2.23
CA ALA A 120 2.27 12.65 0.81
C ALA A 120 1.15 13.66 0.47
N THR A 121 1.20 14.13 -0.77
CA THR A 121 0.08 14.88 -1.40
C THR A 121 -0.21 14.30 -2.77
N VAL A 122 -1.50 14.10 -3.08
CA VAL A 122 -1.99 13.61 -4.39
C VAL A 122 -2.80 14.71 -5.06
N GLN A 123 -2.52 14.96 -6.34
CA GLN A 123 -3.23 15.90 -7.20
C GLN A 123 -4.11 15.12 -8.19
N TRP A 124 -5.42 15.28 -8.07
CA TRP A 124 -6.44 14.50 -8.79
C TRP A 124 -7.00 15.19 -10.03
N GLU A 125 -6.75 16.48 -10.23
CA GLU A 125 -7.31 17.27 -11.34
C GLU A 125 -6.83 16.84 -12.75
N ARG A 126 -5.98 15.82 -12.85
CA ARG A 126 -5.36 15.36 -14.10
C ARG A 126 -5.83 13.95 -14.43
N SER A 127 -5.93 13.65 -15.72
CA SER A 127 -6.19 12.28 -16.23
C SER A 127 -5.16 11.25 -15.78
N SER A 128 -3.93 11.69 -15.46
CA SER A 128 -2.93 10.90 -14.76
C SER A 128 -2.53 11.63 -13.47
N PRO A 129 -3.20 11.32 -12.34
CA PRO A 129 -2.90 11.91 -11.05
C PRO A 129 -1.42 11.80 -10.69
N ARG A 130 -0.92 12.83 -10.01
CA ARG A 130 0.47 12.90 -9.56
C ARG A 130 0.49 12.99 -8.05
N MET A 131 1.40 12.26 -7.45
CA MET A 131 1.66 12.36 -6.02
C MET A 131 3.07 12.88 -5.76
N VAL A 132 3.23 13.55 -4.64
CA VAL A 132 4.52 13.82 -4.02
C VAL A 132 4.54 12.95 -2.76
N PHE A 133 5.46 11.99 -2.68
CA PHE A 133 5.67 11.15 -1.50
C PHE A 133 7.10 11.32 -1.04
N ARG A 134 7.31 11.68 0.24
CA ARG A 134 8.64 11.99 0.78
C ARG A 134 9.46 12.90 -0.15
N ARG A 135 8.85 13.99 -0.62
CA ARG A 135 9.42 15.00 -1.55
C ARG A 135 9.72 14.49 -2.97
N LYS A 136 9.43 13.22 -3.30
CA LYS A 136 9.58 12.67 -4.65
C LYS A 136 8.27 12.76 -5.42
N LYS A 137 8.29 13.49 -6.54
CA LYS A 137 7.13 13.61 -7.44
C LYS A 137 7.06 12.41 -8.38
N ILE A 138 5.92 11.71 -8.39
CA ILE A 138 5.69 10.52 -9.22
C ILE A 138 4.22 10.46 -9.69
N LYS A 139 3.95 9.82 -10.83
CA LYS A 139 2.56 9.55 -11.26
C LYS A 139 1.99 8.40 -10.44
N CYS A 140 0.72 8.46 -10.04
CA CYS A 140 0.11 7.39 -9.24
C CYS A 140 0.21 6.03 -9.93
N LYS A 141 -0.16 5.94 -11.22
CA LYS A 141 0.02 4.70 -12.01
C LYS A 141 1.45 4.20 -12.18
N ALA A 142 2.45 5.08 -12.07
CA ALA A 142 3.85 4.68 -12.16
C ALA A 142 4.38 4.20 -10.80
N TRP A 143 3.83 4.71 -9.70
CA TRP A 143 4.18 4.26 -8.35
C TRP A 143 3.48 2.95 -7.98
N LEU A 144 2.23 2.78 -8.41
CA LEU A 144 1.39 1.62 -8.16
C LEU A 144 0.82 1.04 -9.48
N PRO A 145 1.68 0.58 -10.41
CA PRO A 145 1.25 0.00 -11.68
C PRO A 145 0.35 -1.22 -11.50
N LEU A 146 -0.62 -1.37 -12.40
CA LEU A 146 -1.35 -2.60 -12.63
C LEU A 146 -0.41 -3.68 -13.17
N THR A 147 -0.58 -4.91 -12.71
CA THR A 147 0.14 -6.08 -13.23
C THR A 147 -0.75 -7.31 -13.21
N GLY A 148 -0.30 -8.34 -13.94
CA GLY A 148 -0.93 -9.64 -13.99
C GLY A 148 -2.03 -9.74 -15.05
N PRO A 149 -2.46 -10.96 -15.37
CA PRO A 149 -3.61 -11.16 -16.22
C PRO A 149 -4.83 -10.49 -15.57
N GLN A 150 -5.66 -9.83 -16.37
CA GLN A 150 -6.90 -9.17 -15.93
C GLN A 150 -6.75 -7.97 -14.97
N ASN A 151 -5.53 -7.46 -14.75
CA ASN A 151 -5.28 -6.27 -13.92
C ASN A 151 -5.75 -6.40 -12.46
N GLU A 152 -5.77 -7.63 -11.93
CA GLU A 152 -6.24 -7.93 -10.56
C GLU A 152 -5.21 -7.57 -9.48
N SER A 153 -3.98 -7.25 -9.87
CA SER A 153 -2.90 -6.97 -8.95
C SER A 153 -2.20 -5.66 -9.24
N ARG A 154 -1.62 -5.08 -8.20
CA ARG A 154 -0.77 -3.90 -8.32
C ARG A 154 0.57 -4.12 -7.67
N VAL A 155 1.60 -3.54 -8.23
CA VAL A 155 2.96 -3.65 -7.69
C VAL A 155 3.45 -2.29 -7.27
N PHE A 156 4.23 -2.22 -6.20
CA PHE A 156 5.10 -1.08 -5.94
C PHE A 156 6.48 -1.56 -5.49
N THR A 157 7.45 -0.65 -5.53
CA THR A 157 8.83 -0.90 -5.10
C THR A 157 9.18 0.09 -4.00
N HIS A 158 9.81 -0.41 -2.95
CA HIS A 158 10.34 0.40 -1.83
C HIS A 158 11.76 -0.08 -1.52
N GLY A 159 12.74 0.83 -1.62
CA GLY A 159 14.15 0.42 -1.67
C GLY A 159 14.39 -0.57 -2.81
N ASP A 160 15.03 -1.69 -2.51
CA ASP A 160 15.27 -2.80 -3.44
C ASP A 160 14.17 -3.88 -3.40
N ALA A 161 13.18 -3.72 -2.53
CA ALA A 161 12.10 -4.69 -2.34
C ALA A 161 10.90 -4.38 -3.24
N ARG A 162 10.39 -5.41 -3.91
CA ARG A 162 9.18 -5.36 -4.74
C ARG A 162 8.03 -6.03 -4.02
N PHE A 163 6.87 -5.39 -4.01
CA PHE A 163 5.67 -5.89 -3.35
C PHE A 163 4.49 -5.93 -4.32
N THR A 164 3.62 -6.92 -4.14
CA THR A 164 2.42 -7.13 -4.96
C THR A 164 1.18 -7.14 -4.08
N TRP A 165 0.27 -6.21 -4.32
CA TRP A 165 -1.09 -6.23 -3.82
C TRP A 165 -1.94 -7.17 -4.66
N MET A 166 -2.38 -8.26 -4.06
CA MET A 166 -3.43 -9.14 -4.58
C MET A 166 -4.77 -8.59 -4.07
N GLN A 167 -5.60 -8.05 -4.96
CA GLN A 167 -6.86 -7.39 -4.58
C GLN A 167 -8.05 -8.34 -4.73
N GLY A 168 -8.88 -8.40 -3.70
CA GLY A 168 -10.25 -8.88 -3.76
C GLY A 168 -11.24 -7.72 -3.59
N THR A 169 -12.53 -8.02 -3.70
CA THR A 169 -13.60 -7.02 -3.61
C THR A 169 -13.60 -6.28 -2.26
N SER A 170 -13.41 -7.03 -1.17
CA SER A 170 -13.50 -6.56 0.22
C SER A 170 -12.23 -6.80 1.05
N SER A 171 -11.19 -7.35 0.44
CA SER A 171 -9.91 -7.63 1.09
C SER A 171 -8.75 -7.51 0.12
N GLY A 172 -7.53 -7.44 0.64
CA GLY A 172 -6.32 -7.52 -0.16
C GLY A 172 -5.11 -7.92 0.65
N HIS A 173 -4.15 -8.55 0.00
CA HIS A 173 -2.91 -9.03 0.61
C HIS A 173 -1.70 -8.43 -0.08
N LEU A 174 -0.72 -7.98 0.70
CA LEU A 174 0.55 -7.50 0.20
C LEU A 174 1.60 -8.60 0.35
N ILE A 175 2.12 -9.08 -0.78
CA ILE A 175 3.09 -10.17 -0.83
C ILE A 175 4.41 -9.63 -1.39
N PRO A 176 5.53 -9.80 -0.68
CA PRO A 176 6.84 -9.42 -1.18
C PRO A 176 7.31 -10.43 -2.25
N ALA A 177 7.95 -9.95 -3.31
CA ALA A 177 8.38 -10.79 -4.43
C ALA A 177 9.44 -11.85 -4.04
N ASN A 178 10.24 -11.56 -3.01
CA ASN A 178 11.29 -12.46 -2.53
C ASN A 178 10.77 -13.51 -1.52
N ARG A 179 9.52 -13.42 -1.05
CA ARG A 179 8.89 -14.39 -0.14
C ARG A 179 7.44 -14.64 -0.56
N PRO A 180 7.21 -15.27 -1.72
CA PRO A 180 5.86 -15.61 -2.16
C PRO A 180 5.17 -16.51 -1.12
N GLY A 181 3.86 -16.32 -0.93
CA GLY A 181 3.06 -17.07 0.04
C GLY A 181 3.03 -16.49 1.45
N LEU A 182 3.89 -15.52 1.78
CA LEU A 182 3.90 -14.87 3.10
C LEU A 182 3.51 -13.39 2.97
N ALA A 183 2.25 -13.07 3.27
CA ALA A 183 1.79 -11.69 3.26
C ALA A 183 2.52 -10.85 4.33
N VAL A 184 2.95 -9.64 4.00
CA VAL A 184 3.54 -8.68 4.96
C VAL A 184 2.49 -7.69 5.48
N ALA A 185 1.41 -7.50 4.72
CA ALA A 185 0.25 -6.74 5.16
C ALA A 185 -1.02 -7.33 4.55
N GLN A 186 -2.14 -7.09 5.18
CA GLN A 186 -3.46 -7.36 4.62
C GLN A 186 -4.45 -6.28 5.03
N TRP A 187 -5.42 -6.00 4.18
CA TRP A 187 -6.56 -5.18 4.56
C TRP A 187 -7.86 -5.91 4.30
N HIS A 188 -8.88 -5.57 5.06
CA HIS A 188 -10.26 -6.01 4.82
C HIS A 188 -11.25 -4.95 5.30
N ILE A 189 -12.43 -4.98 4.71
CA ILE A 189 -13.55 -4.12 5.13
C ILE A 189 -14.46 -4.93 6.05
N ASN A 190 -14.71 -4.40 7.24
CA ASN A 190 -15.70 -4.97 8.15
C ASN A 190 -17.10 -4.62 7.63
N SER A 191 -17.81 -5.60 7.08
CA SER A 191 -19.13 -5.40 6.49
C SER A 191 -20.19 -4.87 7.46
N ARG A 192 -20.00 -5.02 8.78
CA ARG A 192 -20.95 -4.54 9.79
C ARG A 192 -20.76 -3.07 10.13
N THR A 193 -19.51 -2.60 10.12
CA THR A 193 -19.14 -1.26 10.57
C THR A 193 -18.64 -0.36 9.44
N ASP A 194 -18.52 -0.90 8.23
CA ASP A 194 -17.82 -0.33 7.07
C ASP A 194 -16.31 -0.07 7.30
N GLU A 195 -15.77 -0.26 8.50
CA GLU A 195 -14.39 0.07 8.83
C GLU A 195 -13.38 -0.71 7.97
N LEU A 196 -12.34 -0.01 7.50
CA LEU A 196 -11.19 -0.67 6.90
C LEU A 196 -10.20 -1.03 8.00
N ILE A 197 -9.88 -2.31 8.09
CA ILE A 197 -8.89 -2.86 8.99
C ILE A 197 -7.66 -3.19 8.17
N LEU A 198 -6.53 -2.58 8.51
CA LEU A 198 -5.22 -2.85 7.91
C LEU A 198 -4.33 -3.50 8.97
N GLU A 199 -3.81 -4.68 8.67
CA GLU A 199 -2.94 -5.45 9.54
C GLU A 199 -1.57 -5.59 8.88
N ILE A 200 -0.51 -5.21 9.59
CA ILE A 200 0.87 -5.25 9.11
C ILE A 200 1.67 -6.21 10.01
N PHE A 201 2.22 -7.26 9.43
CA PHE A 201 2.91 -8.32 10.18
C PHE A 201 4.37 -7.95 10.47
N GLN A 202 4.84 -8.20 11.70
CA GLN A 202 6.15 -7.74 12.20
C GLN A 202 7.36 -8.52 11.64
N GLU A 203 7.14 -9.55 10.82
CA GLU A 203 8.22 -10.40 10.28
C GLU A 203 9.06 -9.75 9.16
N SER A 204 8.67 -8.55 8.75
CA SER A 204 9.51 -7.68 7.94
C SER A 204 10.08 -6.61 8.88
N PRO A 205 11.40 -6.34 8.90
CA PRO A 205 11.89 -5.10 9.47
C PRO A 205 11.23 -3.98 8.68
N VAL A 206 10.15 -3.43 9.21
CA VAL A 206 9.40 -2.37 8.54
C VAL A 206 10.21 -1.11 8.77
N GLU A 207 11.02 -0.74 7.78
CA GLU A 207 11.54 0.62 7.69
C GLU A 207 10.34 1.58 7.84
N SER A 208 10.52 2.67 8.59
CA SER A 208 9.43 3.63 8.85
C SER A 208 8.74 4.09 7.56
N ASP A 209 9.51 4.21 6.47
CA ASP A 209 9.02 4.62 5.16
C ASP A 209 8.19 3.52 4.46
N LEU A 210 8.48 2.24 4.72
CA LEU A 210 7.68 1.14 4.20
C LEU A 210 6.30 1.11 4.85
N PHE A 211 6.21 1.38 6.15
CA PHE A 211 4.94 1.47 6.87
C PHE A 211 4.02 2.53 6.24
N GLU A 212 4.57 3.72 5.99
CA GLU A 212 3.87 4.81 5.30
C GLU A 212 3.47 4.45 3.87
N ALA A 213 4.37 3.81 3.11
CA ALA A 213 4.09 3.36 1.76
C ALA A 213 2.95 2.34 1.71
N ILE A 214 2.89 1.41 2.66
CA ILE A 214 1.80 0.44 2.79
C ILE A 214 0.48 1.16 3.01
N ILE A 215 0.41 2.06 4.01
CA ILE A 215 -0.82 2.82 4.32
C ILE A 215 -1.25 3.66 3.12
N LEU A 216 -0.32 4.42 2.53
CA LEU A 216 -0.59 5.25 1.35
C LEU A 216 -1.12 4.42 0.17
N SER A 217 -0.56 3.23 -0.06
CA SER A 217 -1.04 2.34 -1.12
C SER A 217 -2.48 1.89 -0.89
N VAL A 218 -2.87 1.55 0.35
CA VAL A 218 -4.25 1.21 0.69
C VAL A 218 -5.19 2.40 0.49
N VAL A 219 -4.76 3.61 0.88
CA VAL A 219 -5.52 4.85 0.65
C VAL A 219 -5.77 5.07 -0.84
N LEU A 220 -4.75 4.93 -1.69
CA LEU A 220 -4.89 5.06 -3.14
C LEU A 220 -5.84 3.99 -3.70
N LEU A 221 -5.65 2.72 -3.32
CA LEU A 221 -6.45 1.59 -3.78
C LEU A 221 -7.93 1.73 -3.42
N ARG A 222 -8.23 2.26 -2.23
CA ARG A 222 -9.60 2.37 -1.71
C ARG A 222 -10.22 3.75 -1.88
N SER A 223 -9.50 4.69 -2.50
CA SER A 223 -9.98 6.06 -2.74
C SER A 223 -11.19 6.15 -3.67
N GLY A 224 -11.46 5.12 -4.47
CA GLY A 224 -12.45 5.15 -5.55
C GLY A 224 -12.06 6.07 -6.72
N ARG A 225 -10.88 6.69 -6.69
CA ARG A 225 -10.38 7.58 -7.74
C ARG A 225 -9.50 6.82 -8.72
N SER A 226 -9.58 7.16 -10.00
CA SER A 226 -8.68 6.60 -11.02
C SER A 226 -7.24 7.01 -10.72
N LEU A 227 -6.29 6.07 -10.84
CA LEU A 227 -4.86 6.34 -10.74
C LEU A 227 -4.24 6.77 -12.08
N GLY A 228 -5.08 6.94 -13.11
CA GLY A 228 -4.69 7.23 -14.49
C GLY A 228 -4.52 6.00 -15.37
N ASP A 229 -5.09 4.87 -14.92
CA ASP A 229 -5.26 3.67 -15.73
C ASP A 229 -6.38 3.95 -16.74
N SER A 230 -6.07 3.83 -18.03
CA SER A 230 -7.08 3.95 -19.07
C SER A 230 -7.77 2.60 -19.29
N PRO A 231 -9.05 2.56 -19.68
CA PRO A 231 -9.71 1.31 -20.05
C PRO A 231 -9.04 0.66 -21.28
N GLU A 232 -8.34 1.42 -22.10
CA GLU A 232 -7.55 0.90 -23.22
C GLU A 232 -6.34 0.10 -22.72
N ASP A 233 -5.67 0.56 -21.65
CA ASP A 233 -4.57 -0.19 -21.01
C ASP A 233 -5.03 -1.59 -20.54
N ILE A 234 -6.32 -1.73 -20.19
CA ILE A 234 -6.91 -3.01 -19.77
C ILE A 234 -7.02 -3.99 -20.94
N LEU A 235 -7.37 -3.50 -22.14
CA LEU A 235 -7.58 -4.34 -23.32
C LEU A 235 -6.27 -4.79 -23.98
N TYR A 236 -5.26 -3.92 -24.04
CA TYR A 236 -3.96 -4.25 -24.64
C TYR A 236 -3.12 -5.21 -23.79
N SER A 237 -3.32 -5.22 -22.47
CA SER A 237 -2.64 -6.17 -21.58
C SER A 237 -3.07 -7.62 -21.84
N ASN A 238 -4.27 -7.83 -22.40
CA ASN A 238 -4.80 -9.17 -22.65
C ASN A 238 -4.42 -9.74 -24.03
N SER A 239 -4.05 -8.88 -25.00
CA SER A 239 -3.74 -9.31 -26.37
C SER A 239 -2.27 -9.68 -26.60
N GLY A 240 -1.36 -9.38 -25.66
CA GLY A 240 0.08 -9.61 -25.80
C GLY A 240 0.61 -10.96 -25.29
N SER A 241 -0.19 -11.77 -24.60
CA SER A 241 0.25 -13.01 -23.92
C SER A 241 0.13 -14.30 -24.76
N PHE A 242 -0.25 -14.21 -26.04
CA PHE A 242 -0.50 -15.39 -26.89
C PHE A 242 0.66 -15.78 -27.82
N PHE A 243 1.86 -15.20 -27.68
CA PHE A 243 3.00 -15.58 -28.51
C PHE A 243 3.90 -16.65 -27.86
N SER A 244 3.74 -17.86 -28.41
CA SER A 244 4.83 -18.73 -28.84
C SER A 244 5.51 -19.66 -27.82
N THR A 245 4.80 -20.73 -27.45
CA THR A 245 5.44 -22.05 -27.38
C THR A 245 5.58 -22.61 -28.80
N LYS A 246 6.65 -22.20 -29.50
CA LYS A 246 7.17 -23.03 -30.59
C LYS A 246 7.94 -24.16 -29.94
N ASN A 247 7.34 -25.34 -30.00
CA ASN A 247 7.98 -26.61 -29.65
C ASN A 247 9.28 -26.74 -30.48
N PHE A 248 10.38 -27.01 -29.77
CA PHE A 248 11.53 -27.72 -30.33
C PHE A 248 11.37 -29.20 -30.00
#